data_AF-A0A5S5DII4-F1
#
_entry.id   AF-A0A5S5DII4-F1
#
_cell.length_a   1.000
_cell.length_b   1.000
_cell.length_c   1.000
_cell.angle_alpha   90.00
_cell.angle_beta   90.00
_cell.angle_gamma   90.00
#
_symmetry.space_group_name_H-M   'P 1'
#
loop_
_entity.id
_entity.type
_entity.pdbx_description
1 polymer ?
#
loop_
_entity_poly.entity_id
_entity_poly.type
_entity_poly.pdbx_seq_one_letter_code
_entity_poly.pdbx_strand_id
1 'polypeptide(L)'
;MNNTHKDKKTSVKDRSQENVSGLSEMDDSVEVYMQLLQETSSTERSLMSVLPGLTEGCTSVDFRELLYRFKDQIAGQADRLEEMLDDLGDHDSGIACLSFELLTAQIIDILDDHRGGRVEDAQLLTWLRRAIHFQIASYRSLLLNAEKLTSEKYRRFLQLTLSEKQEFDTELELIETQNADSKIS
;
A
#
# COMPACT_ATOMS: atom_id res chain seq x y z
N MET A 1 -33.38 78.18 -4.77
CA MET A 1 -34.23 77.39 -5.70
C MET A 1 -34.06 75.91 -5.42
N ASN A 2 -35.19 75.24 -5.14
CA ASN A 2 -35.59 73.83 -5.40
C ASN A 2 -34.67 72.63 -5.10
N ASN A 3 -34.96 71.96 -3.98
CA ASN A 3 -35.58 70.62 -3.82
C ASN A 3 -35.16 69.38 -4.68
N THR A 4 -34.84 68.29 -3.94
CA THR A 4 -35.29 66.87 -4.02
C THR A 4 -34.80 65.85 -5.08
N HIS A 5 -34.22 64.74 -4.53
CA HIS A 5 -34.39 63.27 -4.80
C HIS A 5 -34.27 62.72 -6.26
N LYS A 6 -33.75 61.52 -6.59
CA LYS A 6 -33.47 60.24 -5.89
C LYS A 6 -32.67 59.29 -6.84
N ASP A 7 -32.07 58.25 -6.26
CA ASP A 7 -31.76 56.90 -6.82
C ASP A 7 -30.69 56.68 -7.92
N LYS A 8 -29.60 55.96 -7.59
CA LYS A 8 -29.41 54.51 -7.91
C LYS A 8 -28.08 53.92 -7.42
N LYS A 9 -28.20 52.76 -6.76
CA LYS A 9 -27.19 51.74 -6.41
C LYS A 9 -26.52 51.13 -7.66
N THR A 10 -25.23 50.80 -7.56
CA THR A 10 -24.56 49.58 -8.10
C THR A 10 -23.15 49.52 -7.50
N SER A 11 -22.89 48.67 -6.50
CA SER A 11 -22.47 47.26 -6.58
C SER A 11 -21.03 47.06 -7.11
N VAL A 12 -20.08 46.94 -6.18
CA VAL A 12 -18.83 46.16 -6.35
C VAL A 12 -18.51 45.53 -4.98
N LYS A 13 -19.25 44.48 -4.62
CA LYS A 13 -18.89 43.59 -3.52
C LYS A 13 -19.51 42.22 -3.77
N ASP A 14 -19.09 41.58 -4.86
CA ASP A 14 -19.42 40.18 -5.11
C ASP A 14 -18.54 39.62 -6.23
N ARG A 15 -17.49 38.86 -5.90
CA ARG A 15 -16.83 37.93 -6.85
C ARG A 15 -15.79 36.96 -6.27
N SER A 16 -15.89 36.57 -5.00
CA SER A 16 -14.99 35.53 -4.46
C SER A 16 -15.65 34.54 -3.52
N GLN A 17 -16.96 34.29 -3.69
CA GLN A 17 -17.68 33.22 -3.00
C GLN A 17 -18.53 32.39 -3.97
N GLU A 18 -17.96 31.95 -5.09
CA GLU A 18 -18.61 30.95 -5.95
C GLU A 18 -17.54 30.03 -6.55
N ASN A 19 -17.10 29.02 -5.77
CA ASN A 19 -16.76 27.66 -6.21
C ASN A 19 -16.06 26.84 -5.11
N VAL A 20 -16.68 26.70 -3.93
CA VAL A 20 -16.25 25.68 -2.94
C VAL A 20 -17.46 24.88 -2.42
N SER A 21 -18.49 24.70 -3.24
CA SER A 21 -19.73 24.03 -2.82
C SER A 21 -19.94 22.64 -3.44
N GLY A 22 -18.88 21.94 -3.84
CA GLY A 22 -18.96 20.65 -4.53
C GLY A 22 -18.38 19.43 -3.78
N LEU A 23 -17.79 19.60 -2.60
CA LEU A 23 -17.11 18.53 -1.86
C LEU A 23 -17.65 18.38 -0.42
N SER A 24 -18.93 18.65 -0.22
CA SER A 24 -19.57 18.58 1.11
C SER A 24 -20.21 17.19 1.29
N GLU A 25 -19.72 16.47 2.30
CA GLU A 25 -20.17 15.16 2.79
C GLU A 25 -19.76 13.96 1.94
N MET A 26 -18.45 13.67 1.90
CA MET A 26 -18.03 12.29 1.69
C MET A 26 -18.50 11.50 2.92
N ASP A 27 -19.31 10.44 2.72
CA ASP A 27 -19.70 9.53 3.79
C ASP A 27 -18.45 9.09 4.56
N ASP A 28 -18.43 9.19 5.90
CA ASP A 28 -17.31 8.78 6.77
C ASP A 28 -16.76 7.39 6.37
N SER A 29 -17.64 6.53 5.84
CA SER A 29 -17.28 5.20 5.37
C SER A 29 -16.42 5.18 4.10
N VAL A 30 -16.57 6.16 3.21
CA VAL A 30 -15.77 6.37 2.00
C VAL A 30 -14.42 7.00 2.36
N GLU A 31 -14.38 7.93 3.31
CA GLU A 31 -13.12 8.50 3.81
C GLU A 31 -12.20 7.41 4.38
N VAL A 32 -12.74 6.53 5.23
CA VAL A 32 -11.99 5.39 5.76
C VAL A 32 -11.48 4.47 4.65
N TYR A 33 -12.27 4.23 3.61
CA TYR A 33 -11.82 3.42 2.48
C TYR A 33 -10.65 4.06 1.74
N MET A 34 -10.74 5.36 1.43
CA MET A 34 -9.69 6.10 0.74
C MET A 34 -8.39 6.08 1.54
N GLN A 35 -8.47 6.33 2.86
CA GLN A 35 -7.30 6.26 3.73
C GLN A 35 -6.65 4.87 3.73
N LEU A 36 -7.45 3.79 3.86
CA LEU A 36 -6.92 2.41 3.79
C LEU A 36 -6.27 2.11 2.44
N LEU A 37 -6.81 2.66 1.34
CA LEU A 37 -6.29 2.45 -0.01
C LEU A 37 -4.94 3.14 -0.19
N GLN A 38 -4.84 4.41 0.26
CA GLN A 38 -3.59 5.18 0.25
C GLN A 38 -2.52 4.53 1.13
N GLU A 39 -2.87 4.13 2.37
CA GLU A 39 -1.95 3.43 3.28
C GLU A 39 -1.44 2.11 2.67
N THR A 40 -2.34 1.32 2.08
CA THR A 40 -1.96 0.05 1.43
C THR A 40 -1.03 0.31 0.23
N SER A 41 -1.34 1.33 -0.58
CA SER A 41 -0.49 1.77 -1.70
C SER A 41 0.91 2.19 -1.22
N SER A 42 1.00 2.89 -0.08
CA SER A 42 2.29 3.19 0.55
C SER A 42 3.05 1.94 0.98
N THR A 43 2.37 0.91 1.51
CA THR A 43 3.05 -0.33 1.90
C THR A 43 3.67 -1.06 0.71
N GLU A 44 2.99 -1.08 -0.44
CA GLU A 44 3.52 -1.72 -1.65
C GLU A 44 4.79 -1.02 -2.12
N ARG A 45 4.79 0.33 -2.19
CA ARG A 45 5.99 1.10 -2.55
C ARG A 45 7.15 0.86 -1.57
N SER A 46 6.88 0.85 -0.27
CA SER A 46 7.91 0.59 0.74
C SER A 46 8.51 -0.80 0.58
N LEU A 47 7.69 -1.83 0.35
CA LEU A 47 8.19 -3.20 0.16
C LEU A 47 8.98 -3.33 -1.16
N MET A 48 8.48 -2.72 -2.24
CA MET A 48 9.20 -2.66 -3.51
C MET A 48 10.59 -2.02 -3.36
N SER A 49 10.72 -0.99 -2.51
CA SER A 49 11.99 -0.30 -2.31
C SER A 49 13.08 -1.16 -1.65
N VAL A 50 12.70 -2.08 -0.76
CA VAL A 50 13.65 -2.95 -0.04
C VAL A 50 13.95 -4.26 -0.77
N LEU A 51 13.07 -4.66 -1.70
CA LEU A 51 13.16 -5.94 -2.39
C LEU A 51 14.48 -6.17 -3.18
N PRO A 52 15.08 -5.16 -3.86
CA PRO A 52 16.36 -5.33 -4.52
C PRO A 52 17.48 -5.70 -3.54
N GLY A 53 17.60 -4.95 -2.44
CA GLY A 53 18.60 -5.22 -1.40
C GLY A 53 18.38 -6.59 -0.76
N LEU A 54 17.12 -6.98 -0.53
CA LEU A 54 16.77 -8.29 0.00
C LEU A 54 17.19 -9.43 -0.94
N THR A 55 16.99 -9.26 -2.24
CA THR A 55 17.34 -10.25 -3.28
C THR A 55 18.86 -10.40 -3.43
N GLU A 56 19.60 -9.29 -3.32
CA GLU A 56 21.06 -9.29 -3.41
C GLU A 56 21.72 -9.81 -2.13
N GLY A 57 21.14 -9.48 -0.97
CA GLY A 57 21.68 -9.81 0.34
C GLY A 57 21.50 -11.27 0.74
N CYS A 58 20.39 -11.92 0.39
CA CYS A 58 20.13 -13.28 0.83
C CYS A 58 21.10 -14.30 0.22
N THR A 59 21.47 -15.33 0.98
CA THR A 59 22.42 -16.37 0.53
C THR A 59 21.76 -17.65 0.01
N SER A 60 20.50 -17.89 0.39
CA SER A 60 19.68 -19.00 -0.09
C SER A 60 19.26 -18.81 -1.54
N VAL A 61 19.55 -19.83 -2.37
CA VAL A 61 19.19 -19.84 -3.80
C VAL A 61 17.67 -19.84 -3.97
N ASP A 62 16.97 -20.73 -3.27
CA ASP A 62 15.51 -20.86 -3.36
C ASP A 62 14.81 -19.56 -2.91
N PHE A 63 15.32 -18.94 -1.84
CA PHE A 63 14.79 -17.67 -1.36
C PHE A 63 15.00 -16.55 -2.39
N ARG A 64 16.19 -16.48 -2.99
CA ARG A 64 16.50 -15.49 -4.03
C ARG A 64 15.62 -15.67 -5.26
N GLU A 65 15.43 -16.89 -5.74
CA GLU A 65 14.56 -17.19 -6.88
C GLU A 65 13.11 -16.82 -6.63
N LEU A 66 12.63 -17.08 -5.41
CA LEU A 66 11.29 -16.66 -4.98
C LEU A 66 11.15 -15.13 -4.99
N LEU A 67 12.14 -14.38 -4.49
CA LEU A 67 12.14 -12.92 -4.51
C LEU A 67 12.16 -12.35 -5.94
N TYR A 68 12.90 -12.97 -6.86
CA TYR A 68 12.90 -12.55 -8.27
C TYR A 68 11.52 -12.65 -8.91
N ARG A 69 10.79 -13.74 -8.69
CA ARG A 69 9.42 -13.88 -9.19
C ARG A 69 8.48 -12.86 -8.55
N PHE A 70 8.62 -12.66 -7.25
CA PHE A 70 7.76 -11.72 -6.51
C PHE A 70 7.96 -10.27 -6.94
N LYS A 71 9.15 -9.88 -7.39
CA LYS A 71 9.44 -8.53 -7.89
C LYS A 71 8.51 -8.12 -9.03
N ASP A 72 8.21 -9.02 -9.95
CA ASP A 72 7.30 -8.72 -11.06
C ASP A 72 5.84 -8.70 -10.59
N GLN A 73 5.48 -9.59 -9.66
CA GLN A 73 4.15 -9.62 -9.06
C GLN A 73 3.83 -8.33 -8.33
N ILE A 74 4.75 -7.85 -7.48
CA ILE A 74 4.51 -6.65 -6.66
C ILE A 74 4.39 -5.37 -7.49
N ALA A 75 5.09 -5.28 -8.63
CA ALA A 75 4.91 -4.17 -9.56
C ALA A 75 3.48 -4.13 -10.11
N GLY A 76 2.96 -5.27 -10.58
CA GLY A 76 1.57 -5.35 -11.06
C GLY A 76 0.52 -5.13 -9.96
N GLN A 77 0.86 -5.42 -8.69
CA GLN A 77 0.00 -5.13 -7.54
C GLN A 77 -0.08 -3.63 -7.25
N ALA A 78 1.05 -2.92 -7.34
CA ALA A 78 1.11 -1.47 -7.22
C ALA A 78 0.33 -0.79 -8.35
N ASP A 79 0.49 -1.24 -9.60
CA ASP A 79 -0.24 -0.71 -10.76
C ASP A 79 -1.77 -0.79 -10.57
N ARG A 80 -2.29 -1.90 -10.01
CA ARG A 80 -3.73 -2.05 -9.71
C ARG A 80 -4.20 -1.04 -8.67
N LEU A 81 -3.40 -0.75 -7.65
CA LEU A 81 -3.76 0.23 -6.62
C LEU A 81 -3.70 1.66 -7.16
N GLU A 82 -2.72 1.97 -8.00
CA GLU A 82 -2.60 3.26 -8.69
C GLU A 82 -3.81 3.49 -9.61
N GLU A 83 -4.20 2.50 -10.41
CA GLU A 83 -5.40 2.57 -11.23
C GLU A 83 -6.67 2.80 -10.40
N MET A 84 -6.78 2.17 -9.22
CA MET A 84 -7.91 2.40 -8.32
C MET A 84 -7.92 3.81 -7.72
N LEU A 85 -6.77 4.34 -7.33
CA LEU A 85 -6.63 5.70 -6.79
C LEU A 85 -6.98 6.75 -7.85
N ASP A 86 -6.45 6.59 -9.08
CA ASP A 86 -6.72 7.46 -10.21
C ASP A 86 -8.20 7.46 -10.59
N ASP A 87 -8.84 6.29 -10.68
CA ASP A 87 -10.28 6.18 -10.97
C ASP A 87 -11.15 6.88 -9.90
N LEU A 88 -10.65 6.97 -8.65
CA LEU A 88 -11.33 7.63 -7.53
C LEU A 88 -11.00 9.12 -7.44
N GLY A 89 -10.21 9.67 -8.37
CA GLY A 89 -9.86 11.09 -8.44
C GLY A 89 -8.87 11.52 -7.36
N ASP A 90 -8.15 10.56 -6.78
CA ASP A 90 -7.18 10.79 -5.71
C ASP A 90 -5.78 10.42 -6.19
N HIS A 91 -4.89 11.40 -6.22
CA HIS A 91 -3.50 11.20 -6.62
C HIS A 91 -2.55 11.25 -5.41
N ASP A 92 -3.06 11.53 -4.20
CA ASP A 92 -2.22 11.62 -3.03
C ASP A 92 -2.05 10.24 -2.40
N SER A 93 -1.12 9.47 -2.96
CA SER A 93 -0.70 8.21 -2.34
C SER A 93 0.11 8.43 -1.04
N GLY A 94 0.21 9.66 -0.53
CA GLY A 94 1.19 10.15 0.43
C GLY A 94 1.00 9.77 1.90
N ILE A 95 0.01 8.95 2.26
CA ILE A 95 -0.12 8.49 3.66
C ILE A 95 0.90 7.40 3.94
N ALA A 96 2.02 7.82 4.55
CA ALA A 96 3.03 6.92 5.06
C ALA A 96 2.47 6.01 6.15
N CYS A 97 2.62 4.70 5.97
CA CYS A 97 2.28 3.71 6.99
C CYS A 97 3.47 3.48 7.92
N LEU A 98 3.58 4.25 9.00
CA LEU A 98 4.68 4.16 9.98
C LEU A 98 4.92 2.73 10.50
N SER A 99 3.84 1.98 10.74
CA SER A 99 3.92 0.59 11.18
C SER A 99 4.63 -0.30 10.15
N PHE A 100 4.39 -0.06 8.87
CA PHE A 100 5.01 -0.82 7.79
C PHE A 100 6.45 -0.37 7.55
N GLU A 101 6.74 0.92 7.67
CA GLU A 101 8.10 1.45 7.59
C GLU A 101 9.03 0.80 8.61
N LEU A 102 8.54 0.57 9.84
CA LEU A 102 9.29 -0.16 10.86
C LEU A 102 9.59 -1.61 10.43
N LEU A 103 8.66 -2.29 9.77
CA LEU A 103 8.91 -3.65 9.25
C LEU A 103 10.00 -3.64 8.17
N THR A 104 9.93 -2.70 7.23
CA THR A 104 10.95 -2.56 6.18
C THR A 104 12.30 -2.10 6.73
N ALA A 105 12.31 -1.24 7.76
CA ALA A 105 13.52 -0.80 8.43
C ALA A 105 14.24 -1.98 9.09
N GLN A 106 13.52 -2.90 9.73
CA GLN A 106 14.13 -4.10 10.30
C GLN A 106 14.76 -5.00 9.24
N ILE A 107 14.18 -5.09 8.03
CA ILE A 107 14.79 -5.81 6.91
C ILE A 107 16.09 -5.11 6.50
N ILE A 108 16.09 -3.79 6.37
CA ILE A 108 17.28 -3.00 6.01
C ILE A 108 18.38 -3.15 7.06
N ASP A 109 18.04 -3.03 8.36
CA ASP A 109 19.01 -3.18 9.45
C ASP A 109 19.72 -4.54 9.39
N ILE A 110 18.98 -5.62 9.12
CA ILE A 110 19.56 -6.96 8.96
C ILE A 110 20.47 -7.03 7.74
N LEU A 111 20.09 -6.39 6.62
CA LEU A 111 20.91 -6.35 5.41
C LEU A 111 22.22 -5.59 5.63
N ASP A 112 22.18 -4.47 6.37
CA ASP A 112 23.35 -3.65 6.67
C ASP A 112 24.35 -4.37 7.60
N ASP A 113 23.84 -5.16 8.56
CA ASP A 113 24.64 -5.98 9.45
C ASP A 113 24.93 -7.39 8.90
N HIS A 114 24.49 -7.70 7.68
CA HIS A 114 24.52 -9.05 7.13
C HIS A 114 25.96 -9.52 6.88
N ARG A 115 26.38 -10.58 7.60
CA ARG A 115 27.72 -11.19 7.42
C ARG A 115 27.72 -12.42 6.51
N GLY A 116 26.61 -12.67 5.82
CA GLY A 116 26.35 -13.89 5.07
C GLY A 116 26.09 -15.09 6.00
N GLY A 117 25.05 -15.88 5.71
CA GLY A 117 24.78 -17.08 6.49
C GLY A 117 23.31 -17.40 6.66
N ARG A 118 23.08 -18.60 7.20
CA ARG A 118 21.74 -19.17 7.38
C ARG A 118 20.92 -18.47 8.47
N VAL A 119 21.58 -17.84 9.44
CA VAL A 119 20.88 -17.18 10.56
C VAL A 119 20.23 -15.89 10.08
N GLU A 120 20.99 -15.10 9.33
CA GLU A 120 20.55 -13.85 8.74
C GLU A 120 19.50 -14.10 7.65
N ASP A 121 19.67 -15.11 6.79
CA ASP A 121 18.62 -15.51 5.83
C ASP A 121 17.30 -15.87 6.54
N ALA A 122 17.36 -16.57 7.68
CA ALA A 122 16.18 -16.88 8.46
C ALA A 122 15.53 -15.63 9.07
N GLN A 123 16.34 -14.66 9.51
CA GLN A 123 15.84 -13.37 10.00
C GLN A 123 15.18 -12.55 8.89
N LEU A 124 15.83 -12.44 7.72
CA LEU A 124 15.30 -11.77 6.54
C LEU A 124 13.97 -12.39 6.10
N LEU A 125 13.90 -13.71 6.02
CA LEU A 125 12.68 -14.44 5.70
C LEU A 125 11.58 -14.17 6.72
N THR A 126 11.90 -14.22 8.02
CA THR A 126 10.94 -13.95 9.10
C THR A 126 10.34 -12.54 9.02
N TRP A 127 11.18 -11.52 8.81
CA TRP A 127 10.70 -10.14 8.73
C TRP A 127 9.95 -9.85 7.44
N LEU A 128 10.36 -10.46 6.32
CA LEU A 128 9.58 -10.40 5.09
C LEU A 128 8.20 -11.02 5.28
N ARG A 129 8.09 -12.22 5.88
CA ARG A 129 6.80 -12.85 6.17
C ARG A 129 5.91 -11.95 7.03
N ARG A 130 6.45 -11.27 8.04
CA ARG A 130 5.70 -10.27 8.84
C ARG A 130 5.15 -9.13 7.98
N ALA A 131 5.95 -8.60 7.05
CA ALA A 131 5.51 -7.58 6.11
C ALA A 131 4.39 -8.11 5.19
N ILE A 132 4.51 -9.33 4.67
CA ILE A 132 3.48 -9.95 3.84
C ILE A 132 2.18 -10.18 4.62
N HIS A 133 2.25 -10.65 5.87
CA HIS A 133 1.09 -10.79 6.74
C HIS A 133 0.39 -9.45 7.02
N PHE A 134 1.16 -8.38 7.20
CA PHE A 134 0.60 -7.03 7.29
C PHE A 134 -0.19 -6.69 6.04
N GLN A 135 0.39 -6.87 4.85
CA GLN A 135 -0.29 -6.59 3.58
C GLN A 135 -1.53 -7.47 3.38
N ILE A 136 -1.48 -8.76 3.71
CA ILE A 136 -2.65 -9.66 3.67
C ILE A 136 -3.79 -9.10 4.54
N ALA A 137 -3.49 -8.60 5.74
CA ALA A 137 -4.49 -7.98 6.61
C ALA A 137 -5.05 -6.68 6.00
N SER A 138 -4.20 -5.85 5.41
CA SER A 138 -4.61 -4.61 4.71
C SER A 138 -5.55 -4.90 3.55
N TYR A 139 -5.20 -5.85 2.67
CA TYR A 139 -6.05 -6.24 1.53
C TYR A 139 -7.39 -6.85 1.96
N ARG A 140 -7.41 -7.66 3.03
CA ARG A 140 -8.67 -8.16 3.61
C ARG A 140 -9.55 -7.02 4.13
N SER A 141 -8.94 -6.02 4.76
CA SER A 141 -9.65 -4.84 5.28
C SER A 141 -10.20 -3.98 4.14
N LEU A 142 -9.43 -3.81 3.06
CA LEU A 142 -9.90 -3.16 1.84
C LEU A 142 -11.06 -3.91 1.19
N LEU A 143 -11.00 -5.24 1.07
CA LEU A 143 -12.09 -6.03 0.49
C LEU A 143 -13.40 -5.91 1.28
N LEU A 144 -13.31 -5.95 2.61
CA LEU A 144 -14.47 -5.80 3.48
C LEU A 144 -15.11 -4.41 3.34
N ASN A 145 -14.30 -3.37 3.16
CA ASN A 145 -14.81 -2.01 2.97
C ASN A 145 -15.18 -1.72 1.49
N ALA A 146 -14.64 -2.46 0.52
CA ALA A 146 -14.94 -2.31 -0.91
C ALA A 146 -16.38 -2.67 -1.26
N GLU A 147 -17.06 -3.49 -0.44
CA GLU A 147 -18.50 -3.76 -0.60
C GLU A 147 -19.34 -2.48 -0.62
N LYS A 148 -18.86 -1.41 0.02
CA LYS A 148 -19.54 -0.11 0.10
C LYS A 148 -19.46 0.70 -1.20
N LEU A 149 -18.45 0.46 -2.05
CA LEU A 149 -18.20 1.23 -3.27
C LEU A 149 -18.80 0.62 -4.54
N THR A 150 -19.42 -0.56 -4.47
CA THR A 150 -20.12 -1.24 -5.58
C THR A 150 -19.32 -1.48 -6.87
N SER A 151 -17.98 -1.44 -6.83
CA SER A 151 -17.11 -1.71 -8.00
C SER A 151 -16.63 -3.15 -8.02
N GLU A 152 -17.19 -3.95 -8.93
CA GLU A 152 -16.76 -5.34 -9.14
C GLU A 152 -15.31 -5.43 -9.66
N LYS A 153 -14.88 -4.42 -10.43
CA LYS A 153 -13.49 -4.30 -10.91
C LYS A 153 -12.51 -4.24 -9.73
N TYR A 154 -12.76 -3.36 -8.76
CA TYR A 154 -11.87 -3.17 -7.62
C TYR A 154 -11.83 -4.40 -6.73
N ARG A 155 -13.00 -5.03 -6.49
CA ARG A 155 -13.08 -6.28 -5.74
C ARG A 155 -12.21 -7.36 -6.39
N ARG A 156 -12.25 -7.49 -7.72
CA ARG A 156 -11.41 -8.44 -8.45
C ARG A 156 -9.92 -8.13 -8.34
N PHE A 157 -9.52 -6.86 -8.46
CA PHE A 157 -8.12 -6.45 -8.29
C PHE A 157 -7.59 -6.79 -6.90
N LEU A 158 -8.34 -6.41 -5.86
CA LEU A 158 -7.97 -6.67 -4.47
C LEU A 158 -7.94 -8.17 -4.15
N GLN A 159 -8.89 -8.97 -4.68
CA GLN A 159 -8.89 -10.43 -4.52
C GLN A 159 -7.71 -11.10 -5.20
N LEU A 160 -7.37 -10.65 -6.42
CA LEU A 160 -6.24 -11.18 -7.16
C LEU A 160 -4.94 -10.90 -6.39
N THR A 161 -4.72 -9.66 -5.96
CA THR A 161 -3.53 -9.32 -5.15
C THR A 161 -3.50 -10.09 -3.84
N LEU A 162 -4.65 -10.23 -3.15
CA LEU A 162 -4.71 -11.03 -1.92
C LEU A 162 -4.27 -12.48 -2.16
N SER A 163 -4.72 -13.12 -3.24
CA SER A 163 -4.31 -14.49 -3.61
C SER A 163 -2.81 -14.56 -3.84
N GLU A 164 -2.25 -13.64 -4.64
CA GLU A 164 -0.82 -13.58 -4.93
C GLU A 164 0.03 -13.43 -3.64
N LYS A 165 -0.39 -12.59 -2.69
CA LYS A 165 0.30 -12.43 -1.40
C LYS A 165 0.20 -13.68 -0.52
N GLN A 166 -0.96 -14.35 -0.51
CA GLN A 166 -1.14 -15.59 0.25
C GLN A 166 -0.32 -16.75 -0.33
N GLU A 167 -0.25 -16.85 -1.66
CA GLU A 167 0.61 -17.80 -2.36
C GLU A 167 2.08 -17.54 -2.02
N PHE A 168 2.52 -16.28 -2.07
CA PHE A 168 3.89 -15.91 -1.71
C PHE A 168 4.25 -16.24 -0.26
N ASP A 169 3.35 -15.98 0.71
CA ASP A 169 3.58 -16.38 2.11
C ASP A 169 3.68 -17.91 2.26
N THR A 170 2.87 -18.67 1.52
CA THR A 170 2.94 -20.14 1.53
C THR A 170 4.28 -20.63 0.97
N GLU A 171 4.80 -19.99 -0.08
CA GLU A 171 6.13 -20.31 -0.63
C GLU A 171 7.26 -19.93 0.35
N LEU A 172 7.14 -18.81 1.07
CA LEU A 172 8.08 -18.44 2.13
C LEU A 172 8.08 -19.46 3.28
N GLU A 173 6.91 -19.97 3.67
CA GLU A 173 6.79 -21.02 4.69
C GLU A 173 7.49 -22.32 4.30
N LEU A 174 7.37 -22.70 3.03
CA LEU A 174 8.06 -23.89 2.53
C LEU A 174 9.57 -23.75 2.65
N ILE A 175 10.13 -22.58 2.35
CA ILE A 175 11.57 -22.32 2.51
C ILE A 175 11.96 -22.33 4.00
N GLU A 176 11.14 -21.75 4.87
CA GLU A 176 11.39 -21.73 6.31
C GLU A 176 11.44 -23.14 6.92
N THR A 177 10.48 -24.00 6.55
CA THR A 177 10.40 -25.39 7.02
C THR A 177 11.57 -26.23 6.50
N GLN A 178 11.94 -26.10 5.23
CA GLN A 178 13.13 -26.75 4.67
C GLN A 178 14.43 -26.35 5.39
N ASN A 179 14.57 -25.07 5.73
CA ASN A 179 15.70 -24.56 6.51
C ASN A 179 15.72 -25.11 7.94
N ALA A 180 14.56 -25.42 8.52
CA ALA A 180 14.46 -26.05 9.85
C ALA A 180 14.83 -27.53 9.82
N ASP A 181 14.35 -28.28 8.83
CA ASP A 181 14.59 -29.73 8.71
C ASP A 181 16.06 -30.05 8.38
N SER A 182 16.74 -29.16 7.66
CA SER A 182 18.18 -29.22 7.39
C SER A 182 19.06 -29.18 8.66
N LYS A 183 18.49 -28.94 9.85
CA LYS A 183 19.18 -28.98 11.15
C LYS A 183 19.16 -30.36 11.82
N ILE A 184 18.36 -31.30 11.32
CA ILE A 184 18.11 -32.60 11.98
C ILE A 184 18.86 -33.77 11.30
N SER A 185 19.46 -33.53 10.12
CA SER A 185 20.30 -34.51 9.41
C SER A 185 21.78 -34.21 9.53
#